data_AF-A0A932K7T7-F1
#
_entry.id   AF-A0A932K7T7-F1
#
_cell.length_a   1.000
_cell.length_b   1.000
_cell.length_c   1.000
_cell.angle_alpha   90.00
_cell.angle_beta   90.00
_cell.angle_gamma   90.00
#
_symmetry.space_group_name_H-M   'P 1'
#
loop_
_entity.id
_entity.type
_entity.pdbx_description
1 polymer ?
#
loop_
_entity_poly.entity_id
_entity_poly.type
_entity_poly.pdbx_seq_one_letter_code
_entity_poly.pdbx_strand_id
1 'polypeptide(L)'
;MPEYDMIIRNGTIVDGTGGLPAYRGDVAIKQGKIAWISGRIKAAAHKELDATGCIIAPGAIDLHTHYDLQLNWEPYATMSGWHGVTSVT
;
A
#
# COMPACT_ATOMS: atom_id res chain seq x y z
N MET A 1 2.48 -22.24 -10.10
CA MET A 1 3.23 -21.04 -9.64
C MET A 1 2.20 -20.04 -9.13
N PRO A 2 2.50 -19.28 -8.06
CA PRO A 2 1.56 -18.30 -7.53
C PRO A 2 1.16 -17.28 -8.61
N GLU A 3 -0.10 -16.88 -8.63
CA GLU A 3 -0.65 -15.99 -9.66
C GLU A 3 -0.21 -14.53 -9.46
N TYR A 4 0.03 -14.18 -8.19
CA TYR A 4 0.37 -12.84 -7.69
C TYR A 4 1.66 -12.88 -6.86
N ASP A 5 2.35 -11.74 -6.79
CA ASP A 5 3.56 -11.59 -5.96
C ASP A 5 3.20 -11.41 -4.49
N MET A 6 2.16 -10.59 -4.22
CA MET A 6 1.64 -10.38 -2.88
C MET A 6 0.12 -10.28 -2.89
N ILE A 7 -0.54 -10.82 -1.87
CA ILE A 7 -1.92 -10.46 -1.54
C ILE A 7 -1.99 -9.93 -0.11
N ILE A 8 -2.60 -8.77 0.06
CA ILE A 8 -2.99 -8.20 1.35
C ILE A 8 -4.45 -8.64 1.60
N ARG A 9 -4.69 -9.35 2.70
CA ARG A 9 -5.94 -10.05 3.02
C ARG A 9 -6.76 -9.30 4.06
N ASN A 10 -8.08 -9.42 3.98
CA ASN A 10 -9.03 -9.10 5.06
C ASN A 10 -8.99 -7.66 5.58
N GLY A 11 -8.45 -6.72 4.81
CA GLY A 11 -8.33 -5.33 5.23
C GLY A 11 -9.61 -4.54 5.02
N THR A 12 -9.67 -3.37 5.65
CA THR A 12 -10.66 -2.33 5.32
C THR A 12 -10.03 -1.35 4.34
N ILE A 13 -10.49 -1.36 3.10
CA ILE A 13 -9.94 -0.57 2.00
C ILE A 13 -10.55 0.84 2.02
N VAL A 14 -9.67 1.84 1.97
CA VAL A 14 -9.99 3.24 1.73
C VAL A 14 -9.22 3.66 0.48
N ASP A 15 -9.90 3.83 -0.65
CA ASP A 15 -9.26 3.93 -1.97
C ASP A 15 -8.74 5.33 -2.35
N GLY A 16 -8.99 6.34 -1.49
CA GLY A 16 -8.56 7.72 -1.72
C GLY A 16 -9.39 8.49 -2.74
N THR A 17 -10.46 7.91 -3.31
CA THR A 17 -11.34 8.60 -4.27
C THR A 17 -12.26 9.63 -3.63
N GLY A 18 -12.46 9.55 -2.31
CA GLY A 18 -13.36 10.42 -1.54
C GLY A 18 -14.86 10.16 -1.78
N GLY A 19 -15.21 9.35 -2.78
CA GLY A 19 -16.61 9.06 -3.15
C GLY A 19 -17.16 7.74 -2.60
N LEU A 20 -16.30 6.78 -2.29
CA LEU A 20 -16.70 5.47 -1.77
C LEU A 20 -16.49 5.38 -0.25
N PRO A 21 -17.47 4.86 0.52
CA PRO A 21 -17.24 4.46 1.90
C PRO A 21 -16.18 3.38 2.00
N ALA A 22 -15.52 3.28 3.16
CA ALA A 22 -14.58 2.19 3.42
C ALA A 22 -15.27 0.82 3.32
N TYR A 23 -14.62 -0.16 2.68
CA TYR A 23 -15.19 -1.51 2.46
C TYR A 23 -14.16 -2.60 2.73
N ARG A 24 -14.62 -3.80 3.08
CA ARG A 24 -13.71 -4.94 3.31
C ARG A 24 -13.27 -5.59 2.00
N GLY A 25 -12.00 -5.96 1.91
CA GLY A 25 -11.50 -6.75 0.79
C GLY A 25 -10.03 -7.12 0.86
N ASP A 26 -9.60 -7.78 -0.21
CA ASP A 26 -8.24 -8.19 -0.49
C ASP A 26 -7.68 -7.34 -1.64
N VAL A 27 -6.37 -7.09 -1.61
CA VAL A 27 -5.63 -6.40 -2.68
C VAL A 27 -4.50 -7.29 -3.16
N ALA A 28 -4.49 -7.62 -4.45
CA ALA A 28 -3.44 -8.40 -5.09
C ALA A 28 -2.46 -7.50 -5.85
N ILE A 29 -1.18 -7.80 -5.70
CA ILE A 29 -0.05 -7.07 -6.29
C ILE A 29 0.71 -8.02 -7.22
N LYS A 30 1.03 -7.53 -8.41
CA LYS A 30 1.85 -8.22 -9.41
C LYS A 30 2.75 -7.23 -10.11
N GLN A 31 4.04 -7.53 -10.17
CA GLN A 31 5.09 -6.72 -10.80
C GLN A 31 5.05 -5.26 -10.33
N GLY A 32 4.92 -5.05 -9.02
CA GLY A 32 4.89 -3.72 -8.40
C GLY A 32 3.61 -2.91 -8.65
N LYS A 33 2.57 -3.50 -9.27
CA LYS A 33 1.28 -2.85 -9.54
C LYS A 33 0.14 -3.56 -8.83
N ILE A 34 -0.90 -2.80 -8.49
CA ILE A 34 -2.17 -3.39 -8.06
C ILE A 34 -2.77 -4.11 -9.27
N ALA A 35 -2.90 -5.43 -9.17
CA ALA A 35 -3.39 -6.28 -10.24
C ALA A 35 -4.89 -6.55 -10.11
N TRP A 36 -5.39 -6.66 -8.88
CA TRP A 36 -6.79 -6.95 -8.61
C TRP A 36 -7.21 -6.48 -7.20
N ILE A 37 -8.46 -6.05 -7.06
CA ILE A 37 -9.09 -5.74 -5.78
C ILE A 37 -10.46 -6.42 -5.77
N SER A 38 -10.77 -7.17 -4.71
CA SER A 38 -12.12 -7.73 -4.52
C SER A 38 -12.39 -8.04 -3.06
N GLY A 39 -13.65 -8.34 -2.71
CA GLY A 39 -14.01 -8.72 -1.34
C GLY A 39 -13.30 -9.99 -0.83
N ARG A 40 -12.93 -10.91 -1.74
CA ARG A 40 -12.12 -12.10 -1.43
C ARG A 40 -11.45 -12.62 -2.70
N ILE A 41 -10.12 -12.78 -2.67
CA ILE A 41 -9.35 -13.30 -3.81
C ILE A 41 -9.12 -14.81 -3.63
N LYS A 42 -9.68 -15.62 -4.54
CA LYS A 42 -9.54 -17.10 -4.53
C LYS A 42 -8.29 -17.56 -5.30
N ALA A 43 -7.15 -16.95 -5.02
CA ALA A 43 -5.85 -17.29 -5.59
C ALA A 43 -4.78 -17.22 -4.49
N ALA A 44 -3.63 -17.85 -4.74
CA ALA A 44 -2.47 -17.79 -3.85
C ALA A 44 -1.42 -16.82 -4.40
N ALA A 45 -0.68 -16.18 -3.50
CA ALA A 45 0.47 -15.33 -3.83
C ALA A 45 1.78 -15.88 -3.28
N HIS A 46 2.91 -15.38 -3.80
CA HIS A 46 4.22 -15.68 -3.23
C HIS A 46 4.33 -15.21 -1.76
N LYS A 47 3.70 -14.08 -1.45
CA LYS A 47 3.62 -13.53 -0.09
C LYS A 47 2.17 -13.16 0.25
N GLU A 48 1.72 -13.51 1.44
CA GLU A 48 0.41 -13.09 1.94
C GLU A 48 0.57 -12.32 3.24
N LEU A 49 -0.19 -11.23 3.39
CA LEU A 49 -0.19 -10.38 4.57
C LEU A 49 -1.62 -10.25 5.09
N ASP A 50 -1.85 -10.58 6.36
CA ASP A 50 -3.15 -10.43 6.99
C ASP A 50 -3.30 -9.00 7.56
N ALA A 51 -4.25 -8.25 7.02
CA ALA A 51 -4.59 -6.89 7.42
C ALA A 51 -5.89 -6.83 8.23
N THR A 52 -6.29 -7.93 8.88
CA THR A 52 -7.47 -7.97 9.75
C THR A 52 -7.38 -6.89 10.83
N GLY A 53 -8.38 -6.01 10.87
CA GLY A 53 -8.41 -4.87 11.81
C GLY A 53 -7.57 -3.66 11.38
N CYS A 54 -6.89 -3.75 10.24
CA CYS A 54 -6.09 -2.67 9.67
C CYS A 54 -6.81 -2.01 8.47
N ILE A 55 -6.31 -0.81 8.11
CA ILE A 55 -6.72 -0.07 6.92
C ILE A 55 -5.73 -0.37 5.79
N ILE A 56 -6.25 -0.60 4.59
CA ILE A 56 -5.48 -0.60 3.34
C ILE A 56 -5.80 0.70 2.61
N ALA A 57 -4.81 1.55 2.45
CA ALA A 57 -4.95 2.84 1.77
C ALA A 57 -3.80 3.05 0.77
N PRO A 58 -3.98 3.92 -0.24
CA PRO A 58 -2.85 4.47 -0.98
C PRO A 58 -1.82 5.07 -0.03
N GLY A 59 -0.54 4.95 -0.40
CA GLY A 59 0.52 5.63 0.34
C GLY A 59 0.33 7.15 0.27
N ALA A 60 0.64 7.84 1.36
CA ALA A 60 0.51 9.29 1.42
C ALA A 60 1.52 9.96 0.47
N ILE A 61 1.10 11.11 -0.09
CA ILE A 61 1.93 11.99 -0.90
C ILE A 61 2.18 13.24 -0.06
N ASP A 62 3.44 13.47 0.31
CA ASP A 62 3.84 14.68 1.01
C ASP A 62 4.22 15.76 -0.01
N LEU A 63 3.44 16.84 -0.02
CA LEU A 63 3.58 17.95 -0.98
C LEU A 63 4.62 18.97 -0.55
N HIS A 64 5.24 18.82 0.62
CA HIS A 64 6.18 19.83 1.11
C HIS A 64 7.27 19.21 1.98
N THR A 65 8.36 18.78 1.33
CA THR A 65 9.53 18.26 2.02
C THR A 65 10.77 19.12 1.77
N HIS A 66 11.79 18.93 2.60
CA HIS A 66 13.11 19.53 2.43
C HIS A 66 14.18 18.45 2.40
N TYR A 67 13.93 17.40 1.61
CA TYR A 67 14.80 16.22 1.55
C TYR A 67 15.98 16.36 0.58
N ASP A 68 16.06 17.45 -0.17
CA ASP A 68 17.08 17.71 -1.19
C ASP A 68 18.51 17.39 -0.73
N LEU A 69 18.87 17.84 0.47
CA LEU A 69 20.17 17.57 1.06
C LEU A 69 20.17 16.36 1.99
N GLN A 70 19.06 16.12 2.69
CA GLN A 70 18.95 15.07 3.69
C GLN A 70 19.19 13.67 3.12
N LEU A 71 18.71 13.40 1.89
CA LEU A 71 18.85 12.09 1.25
C LEU A 71 20.31 11.66 1.02
N ASN A 72 21.27 12.60 1.08
CA ASN A 72 22.70 12.29 0.97
C ASN A 72 23.25 11.54 2.18
N TRP A 73 22.68 11.74 3.36
CA TRP A 73 23.11 11.08 4.60
C TRP A 73 22.00 10.25 5.28
N GLU A 74 20.76 10.35 4.79
CA GLU A 74 19.63 9.53 5.20
C GLU A 74 18.86 9.06 3.95
N PRO A 75 19.37 8.06 3.21
CA PRO A 75 18.86 7.70 1.89
C PRO A 75 17.51 6.97 1.91
N TYR A 76 17.02 6.59 3.08
CA TYR A 76 15.79 5.83 3.23
C TYR A 76 14.57 6.70 3.51
N ALA A 77 14.75 8.01 3.73
CA ALA A 77 13.68 8.92 4.15
C ALA A 77 12.83 8.31 5.27
N THR A 78 13.48 7.72 6.28
CA THR A 78 12.83 6.80 7.25
C THR A 78 11.64 7.44 7.96
N MET A 79 11.73 8.75 8.25
CA MET A 79 10.63 9.51 8.84
C MET A 79 9.37 9.48 7.98
N SER A 80 9.48 9.67 6.66
CA SER A 80 8.34 9.55 5.75
C SER A 80 7.83 8.11 5.67
N GLY A 81 8.73 7.14 5.46
CA GLY A 81 8.36 5.74 5.31
C GLY A 81 7.64 5.16 6.53
N TRP A 82 8.07 5.51 7.75
CA TRP A 82 7.43 5.07 8.99
C TRP A 82 6.03 5.66 9.21
N HIS A 83 5.73 6.81 8.61
CA HIS A 83 4.40 7.43 8.68
C HIS A 83 3.54 7.13 7.45
N GLY A 84 3.94 6.16 6.61
CA GLY A 84 3.15 5.73 5.46
C GLY A 84 3.21 6.66 4.24
N VAL A 85 4.17 7.60 4.21
CA VAL A 85 4.45 8.43 3.03
C VAL A 85 5.26 7.60 2.03
N THR A 86 4.83 7.62 0.77
CA THR A 86 5.45 6.85 -0.32
C THR A 86 5.96 7.72 -1.46
N SER A 87 5.63 9.00 -1.46
CA SER A 87 6.09 9.98 -2.45
C SER A 87 6.20 11.34 -1.79
N VAL A 88 7.21 12.10 -2.21
CA VAL A 88 7.53 13.43 -1.68
C VAL A 88 7.81 14.38 -2.85
N THR A 89 7.57 15.67 -2.65
CA THR A 89 7.99 16.74 -3.57
C THR A 89 8.93 17.72 -2.91
#